data_AF-A0A089L4K7-F1
#
_entry.id   AF-A0A089L4K7-F1
#
_cell.length_a   1.000
_cell.length_b   1.000
_cell.length_c   1.000
_cell.angle_alpha   90.00
_cell.angle_beta   90.00
_cell.angle_gamma   90.00
#
_symmetry.space_group_name_H-M   'P 1'
#
loop_
_entity.id
_entity.type
_entity.pdbx_description
1 polymer ?
#
loop_
_entity_poly.entity_id
_entity_poly.type
_entity_poly.pdbx_seq_one_letter_code
_entity_poly.pdbx_strand_id
1 'polypeptide(L)'
;MRKNFKQLIATIGLFSLLLTGCSSNNNFSNNNLLPNEPDPVAWINKDGIKYYYFISELDIDENSLYYTGEKTDSDDAIEVGKKIYKNEIDDDSLYIEFDGQWAQYKTRESE
;
A
#
# COMPACT_ATOMS: atom_id res chain seq x y z
N MET A 1 47.70 -36.31 5.11
CA MET A 1 48.63 -35.16 5.27
C MET A 1 49.20 -34.84 3.89
N ARG A 2 48.90 -33.64 3.33
CA ARG A 2 49.59 -32.93 2.22
C ARG A 2 49.63 -33.64 0.83
N LYS A 3 49.53 -32.98 -0.33
CA LYS A 3 49.32 -31.59 -0.75
C LYS A 3 49.05 -31.60 -2.27
N ASN A 4 48.13 -30.75 -2.70
CA ASN A 4 48.18 -29.83 -3.84
C ASN A 4 48.33 -30.39 -5.26
N PHE A 5 47.27 -30.20 -6.06
CA PHE A 5 47.40 -30.09 -7.51
C PHE A 5 46.65 -28.84 -8.02
N LYS A 6 47.37 -28.12 -8.89
CA LYS A 6 46.93 -27.10 -9.85
C LYS A 6 46.73 -25.68 -9.34
N GLN A 7 47.75 -24.88 -9.63
CA GLN A 7 47.60 -23.45 -9.90
C GLN A 7 46.56 -23.27 -11.02
N LEU A 8 45.59 -22.40 -10.79
CA LEU A 8 44.86 -21.76 -11.88
C LEU A 8 44.86 -20.27 -11.60
N ILE A 9 45.57 -19.56 -12.46
CA ILE A 9 45.63 -18.10 -12.53
C ILE A 9 44.32 -17.65 -13.19
N ALA A 10 43.61 -16.71 -12.57
CA ALA A 10 42.63 -15.88 -13.24
C ALA A 10 42.66 -14.48 -12.62
N THR A 11 43.54 -13.65 -13.17
CA THR A 11 43.63 -12.22 -12.94
C THR A 11 42.62 -11.46 -13.81
N ILE A 12 42.00 -10.46 -13.19
CA ILE A 12 41.68 -9.12 -13.72
C ILE A 12 40.53 -9.02 -14.74
N GLY A 13 39.40 -8.52 -14.22
CA GLY A 13 38.88 -7.19 -14.57
C GLY A 13 38.13 -7.03 -15.89
N LEU A 14 36.84 -6.71 -15.80
CA LEU A 14 36.27 -5.60 -16.57
C LEU A 14 34.96 -5.11 -15.96
N PHE A 15 34.99 -3.85 -15.53
CA PHE A 15 33.85 -3.02 -15.21
C PHE A 15 33.15 -2.68 -16.53
N SER A 16 31.93 -3.17 -16.74
CA SER A 16 31.09 -2.76 -17.87
C SER A 16 29.73 -2.34 -17.35
N LEU A 17 29.65 -1.04 -17.07
CA LEU A 17 28.43 -0.23 -17.19
C LEU A 17 27.71 -0.59 -18.49
N LEU A 18 26.56 -1.24 -18.40
CA LEU A 18 25.55 -1.18 -19.45
C LEU A 18 24.20 -0.86 -18.81
N LEU A 19 23.99 0.45 -18.70
CA LEU A 19 22.69 1.09 -18.65
C LEU A 19 21.97 0.78 -19.98
N THR A 20 21.00 -0.13 -19.93
CA THR A 20 19.94 -0.30 -20.93
C THR A 20 18.68 -0.52 -20.13
N GLY A 21 17.60 0.23 -20.22
CA GLY A 21 17.14 1.24 -21.17
C GLY A 21 15.61 1.20 -21.01
N CYS A 22 15.05 2.18 -20.32
CA CYS A 22 13.62 2.22 -20.02
C CYS A 22 12.87 2.59 -21.30
N SER A 23 12.11 1.64 -21.86
CA SER A 23 11.15 1.91 -22.92
C SER A 23 9.80 1.37 -22.49
N SER A 24 8.96 2.25 -21.95
CA SER A 24 7.51 2.06 -22.01
C SER A 24 6.90 3.30 -22.63
N ASN A 25 6.62 3.18 -23.91
CA ASN A 25 5.73 4.04 -24.65
C ASN A 25 4.34 3.91 -24.01
N ASN A 26 3.88 4.94 -23.30
CA ASN A 26 2.47 5.10 -23.00
C ASN A 26 2.10 6.55 -23.33
N ASN A 27 1.67 6.75 -24.58
CA ASN A 27 0.77 7.84 -24.93
C ASN A 27 -0.49 7.64 -24.09
N PHE A 28 -0.64 8.42 -23.02
CA PHE A 28 -1.94 8.62 -22.40
C PHE A 28 -2.39 10.07 -22.65
N SER A 29 -3.55 10.12 -23.30
CA SER A 29 -4.36 11.28 -23.57
C SER A 29 -4.42 12.23 -22.39
N ASN A 30 -4.26 13.52 -22.66
CA ASN A 30 -4.69 14.61 -21.79
C ASN A 30 -6.14 14.35 -21.35
N ASN A 31 -6.32 14.01 -20.08
CA ASN A 31 -7.54 14.30 -19.34
C ASN A 31 -7.08 15.01 -18.07
N ASN A 32 -7.66 16.18 -17.82
CA ASN A 32 -7.36 17.06 -16.70
C ASN A 32 -7.28 16.29 -15.38
N LEU A 33 -6.07 15.97 -14.91
CA LEU A 33 -5.85 15.49 -13.56
C LEU A 33 -5.75 16.71 -12.65
N LEU A 34 -6.71 16.79 -11.74
CA LEU A 34 -6.73 17.72 -10.61
C LEU A 34 -5.36 17.72 -9.90
N PRO A 35 -4.90 18.87 -9.40
CA PRO A 35 -3.53 19.05 -8.96
C PRO A 35 -3.29 18.37 -7.60
N ASN A 36 -2.30 17.48 -7.55
CA ASN A 36 -1.43 17.23 -6.40
C ASN A 36 -2.10 17.07 -5.03
N GLU A 37 -3.00 16.11 -4.85
CA GLU A 37 -3.13 15.54 -3.51
C GLU A 37 -1.98 14.55 -3.30
N PRO A 38 -1.15 14.71 -2.25
CA PRO A 38 -0.17 13.69 -1.90
C PRO A 38 -0.96 12.40 -1.64
N ASP A 39 -0.58 11.31 -2.34
CA ASP A 39 -1.20 10.00 -2.10
C ASP A 39 -1.29 9.78 -0.59
N PRO A 40 -2.49 9.52 -0.03
CA PRO A 40 -2.61 9.29 1.40
C PRO A 40 -1.70 8.12 1.76
N VAL A 41 -0.74 8.41 2.63
CA VAL A 41 0.38 7.50 2.97
C VAL A 41 -0.13 6.19 3.58
N ALA A 42 -1.37 6.18 4.07
CA ALA A 42 -2.08 5.03 4.61
C ALA A 42 -3.25 4.60 3.71
N TRP A 43 -3.28 3.31 3.37
CA TRP A 43 -4.36 2.66 2.64
C TRP A 43 -4.48 1.19 3.05
N ILE A 44 -5.65 0.61 2.79
CA ILE A 44 -5.93 -0.81 3.00
C ILE A 44 -6.45 -1.44 1.71
N ASN A 45 -6.09 -2.69 1.47
CA ASN A 45 -6.57 -3.52 0.37
C ASN A 45 -7.61 -4.50 0.90
N LYS A 46 -8.85 -4.31 0.49
CA LYS A 46 -9.93 -5.22 0.79
C LYS A 46 -10.51 -5.75 -0.51
N ASP A 47 -10.48 -7.07 -0.69
CA ASP A 47 -11.02 -7.76 -1.87
C ASP A 47 -10.44 -7.25 -3.21
N GLY A 48 -9.18 -6.80 -3.21
CA GLY A 48 -8.51 -6.24 -4.39
C GLY A 48 -8.81 -4.75 -4.64
N ILE A 49 -9.59 -4.11 -3.77
CA ILE A 49 -9.94 -2.69 -3.84
C ILE A 49 -9.13 -1.94 -2.78
N LYS A 50 -8.49 -0.85 -3.21
CA LYS A 50 -7.76 0.05 -2.31
C LYS A 50 -8.69 1.10 -1.71
N TYR A 51 -8.75 1.14 -0.39
CA TYR A 51 -9.38 2.19 0.39
C TYR A 51 -8.30 3.05 1.01
N TYR A 52 -8.43 4.35 0.81
CA TYR A 52 -7.45 5.34 1.20
C TYR A 52 -7.92 6.08 2.45
N TYR A 53 -6.98 6.39 3.32
CA TYR A 53 -7.26 7.20 4.50
C TYR A 53 -7.84 8.56 4.10
N PHE A 54 -9.00 8.89 4.66
CA PHE A 54 -9.73 10.13 4.36
C PHE A 54 -9.68 11.10 5.54
N ILE A 55 -10.09 10.67 6.74
CA ILE A 55 -10.21 11.53 7.93
C ILE A 55 -9.89 10.71 9.22
N SER A 56 -9.13 11.30 10.18
CA SER A 56 -8.80 10.70 11.50
C SER A 56 -9.77 11.04 12.61
N GLU A 57 -10.47 12.17 12.50
CA GLU A 57 -11.37 12.67 13.53
C GLU A 57 -12.78 12.68 12.96
N LEU A 58 -13.48 11.55 13.12
CA LEU A 58 -14.90 11.46 12.82
C LEU A 58 -15.68 11.26 14.10
N ASP A 59 -16.77 12.02 14.23
CA ASP A 59 -17.81 11.77 15.22
C ASP A 59 -18.65 10.58 14.72
N ILE A 60 -18.09 9.38 14.85
CA ILE A 60 -18.77 8.12 14.53
C ILE A 60 -19.45 7.60 15.80
N ASP A 61 -20.73 7.26 15.67
CA ASP A 61 -21.39 6.44 16.67
C ASP A 61 -20.79 5.03 16.64
N GLU A 62 -19.93 4.70 17.60
CA GLU A 62 -19.25 3.39 17.69
C GLU A 62 -20.24 2.21 17.73
N ASN A 63 -21.47 2.43 18.21
CA ASN A 63 -22.50 1.38 18.25
C ASN A 63 -23.02 1.01 16.86
N SER A 64 -22.78 1.87 15.86
CA SER A 64 -23.14 1.63 14.47
C SER A 64 -22.04 0.85 13.70
N LEU A 65 -20.87 0.64 14.32
CA LEU A 65 -19.78 -0.10 13.71
C LEU A 65 -19.84 -1.59 14.05
N TYR A 66 -19.73 -2.43 13.03
CA TYR A 66 -19.61 -3.88 13.19
C TYR A 66 -18.29 -4.38 12.60
N TYR A 67 -17.69 -5.36 13.28
CA TYR A 67 -16.46 -6.00 12.84
C TYR A 67 -16.74 -6.86 11.59
N THR A 68 -15.93 -6.71 10.54
CA THR A 68 -16.16 -7.43 9.28
C THR A 68 -15.69 -8.89 9.31
N GLY A 69 -15.00 -9.31 10.38
CA GLY A 69 -14.33 -10.61 10.43
C GLY A 69 -12.85 -10.56 10.01
N GLU A 70 -12.42 -9.46 9.40
CA GLU A 70 -11.09 -9.33 8.79
C GLU A 70 -10.17 -8.37 9.56
N LYS A 71 -8.87 -8.59 9.39
CA LYS A 71 -7.82 -7.74 9.94
C LYS A 71 -6.90 -7.30 8.84
N THR A 72 -6.23 -6.19 9.06
CA THR A 72 -5.16 -5.70 8.19
C THR A 72 -4.01 -6.71 8.12
N ASP A 73 -3.36 -6.78 6.97
CA ASP A 73 -2.27 -7.70 6.71
C ASP A 73 -1.03 -6.99 6.11
N SER A 74 -0.07 -7.77 5.63
CA SER A 74 1.19 -7.24 5.09
C SER A 74 1.04 -6.47 3.78
N ASP A 75 -0.10 -6.62 3.10
CA ASP A 75 -0.39 -5.90 1.87
C ASP A 75 -0.97 -4.52 2.14
N ASP A 76 -1.31 -4.19 3.39
CA ASP A 76 -1.82 -2.87 3.77
C ASP A 76 -0.68 -1.90 4.13
N ALA A 77 -0.90 -0.60 3.89
CA ALA A 77 0.04 0.46 4.25
C ALA A 77 -0.17 0.99 5.69
N ILE A 78 -0.65 0.14 6.59
CA ILE A 78 -0.86 0.42 8.02
C ILE A 78 -0.41 -0.77 8.87
N GLU A 79 -0.50 -0.65 10.21
CA GLU A 79 -0.09 -1.73 11.11
C GLU A 79 -0.89 -3.02 10.89
N VAL A 80 -0.21 -4.16 10.83
CA VAL A 80 -0.80 -5.50 10.67
C VAL A 80 -1.64 -5.90 11.88
N GLY A 81 -2.76 -6.58 11.64
CA GLY A 81 -3.59 -7.17 12.68
C GLY A 81 -4.62 -6.23 13.30
N LYS A 82 -4.78 -5.01 12.76
CA LYS A 82 -5.87 -4.10 13.13
C LYS A 82 -7.19 -4.63 12.60
N LYS A 83 -8.24 -4.55 13.41
CA LYS A 83 -9.58 -5.00 13.00
C LYS A 83 -10.18 -4.00 12.02
N ILE A 84 -10.85 -4.51 10.99
CA ILE A 84 -11.58 -3.71 10.02
C ILE A 84 -13.07 -3.72 10.39
N TYR A 85 -13.68 -2.55 10.39
CA TYR A 85 -15.09 -2.33 10.72
C TYR A 85 -15.83 -1.69 9.56
N LYS A 86 -17.14 -1.87 9.55
CA LYS A 86 -18.08 -1.21 8.63
C LYS A 86 -19.23 -0.59 9.42
N ASN A 87 -19.89 0.37 8.79
CA ASN A 87 -21.16 0.91 9.25
C ASN A 87 -22.30 0.28 8.43
N GLU A 88 -23.48 0.06 9.02
CA GLU A 88 -24.65 -0.43 8.26
C GLU A 88 -25.26 0.65 7.35
N ILE A 89 -25.02 1.93 7.66
CA ILE A 89 -25.56 3.09 6.95
C ILE A 89 -24.61 3.55 5.83
N ASP A 90 -23.32 3.32 5.97
CA ASP A 90 -22.26 3.71 5.03
C ASP A 90 -21.41 2.48 4.70
N ASP A 91 -21.78 1.81 3.60
CA ASP A 91 -21.17 0.57 3.14
C ASP A 91 -19.89 0.78 2.31
N ASP A 92 -19.69 2.01 1.83
CA ASP A 92 -18.55 2.47 1.03
C ASP A 92 -17.31 2.80 1.87
N SER A 93 -17.47 2.86 3.20
CA SER A 93 -16.38 3.16 4.12
C SER A 93 -15.91 1.95 4.92
N LEU A 94 -14.61 1.94 5.19
CA LEU A 94 -13.98 1.04 6.16
C LEU A 94 -13.46 1.86 7.33
N TYR A 95 -13.54 1.29 8.53
CA TYR A 95 -13.19 1.96 9.77
C TYR A 95 -12.18 1.16 10.57
N ILE A 96 -11.16 1.82 11.11
CA ILE A 96 -10.10 1.21 11.92
C ILE A 96 -9.81 2.10 13.12
N GLU A 97 -9.73 1.49 14.30
CA GLU A 97 -9.40 2.17 15.55
C GLU A 97 -7.87 2.27 15.75
N PHE A 98 -7.41 3.48 16.08
CA PHE A 98 -6.04 3.78 16.50
C PHE A 98 -6.09 4.59 17.79
N ASP A 99 -5.53 4.04 18.88
CA ASP A 99 -5.41 4.73 20.17
C ASP A 99 -6.73 5.34 20.70
N GLY A 100 -7.86 4.68 20.45
CA GLY A 100 -9.20 5.13 20.83
C GLY A 100 -9.83 6.15 19.88
N GLN A 101 -9.26 6.35 18.69
CA GLN A 101 -9.80 7.21 17.63
C GLN A 101 -10.11 6.39 16.37
N TRP A 102 -11.22 6.72 15.71
CA TRP A 102 -11.65 6.03 14.49
C TRP A 102 -11.15 6.74 13.24
N ALA A 103 -10.38 6.03 12.42
CA ALA A 103 -9.99 6.46 11.09
C ALA A 103 -10.92 5.86 10.03
N GLN A 104 -11.35 6.68 9.07
CA GLN A 104 -12.15 6.24 7.93
C GLN A 104 -11.29 6.12 6.68
N TYR A 105 -11.55 5.04 5.93
CA TYR A 105 -10.92 4.70 4.68
C TYR A 105 -11.99 4.56 3.59
N LYS A 106 -11.76 5.20 2.44
CA LYS A 106 -12.71 5.32 1.34
C LYS A 106 -12.07 5.05 -0.01
N THR A 107 -12.86 4.67 -1.01
CA THR A 107 -12.38 4.61 -2.40
C THR A 107 -12.25 6.02 -2.98
N ARG A 108 -11.34 6.25 -3.92
CA ARG A 108 -11.17 7.58 -4.56
C ARG A 108 -12.39 8.05 -5.35
N GLU A 109 -13.31 7.15 -5.67
CA GLU A 109 -14.54 7.48 -6.40
C GLU A 109 -15.66 8.01 -5.49
N SER A 110 -15.45 7.95 -4.18
CA SER A 110 -16.42 8.41 -3.16
C SER A 110 -16.15 9.84 -2.65
N GLU A 111 -15.28 10.59 -3.34
CA GLU A 111 -15.02 12.03 -3.15
C GLU A 111 -15.90 12.93 -4.04
#